data_AF-A0A7C4EIW9-F1
#
_entry.id   AF-A0A7C4EIW9-F1
#
_cell.length_a   1.000
_cell.length_b   1.000
_cell.length_c   1.000
_cell.angle_alpha   90.00
_cell.angle_beta   90.00
_cell.angle_gamma   90.00
#
_symmetry.space_group_name_H-M   'P 1'
#
loop_
_entity.id
_entity.type
_entity.pdbx_description
1 polymer ?
#
loop_
_entity_poly.entity_id
_entity_poly.type
_entity_poly.pdbx_seq_one_letter_code
_entity_poly.pdbx_strand_id
1 'polypeptide(L)'
;MLKGVPDEAAAMAVACIAMVESRASGVLYTRHPFDPKDRDILVNAVWGLGPYAVDGVVDPSRYVLRASDLEILSRHVARQTVRLELSPAGGVARADVEQENVGAPCLTDEQVRALGAFGRQLEEHFGRPQDVEWALDAQGRLLVLQTRPLTGAWDEKQLGHGAGDKRAPIVDGAELVLDGGDTACPGAGCGPVCLVRNDDDLAAFPEGAVLVAAHSSPKFMVAMSRAAAIVTDHGSVTGHMASLTREFGVPTLLGVHGATTRLAPGAVVTVDATNARVYAGRVEPVLAGAVRHQAAPMLDTPVHRMLRDIFALIAPLNLLDPKSPRFAPACCTTLHDITRFLHEMSYTAMFKLGDMAAGQGGMAVRLDAGVGLDLHVIDLGGGLVEEPGDADRVRVDEVLSRPLRALMRGLADEAFVAKGPRPVQLRGFLSVMSRQMVDGGNSGAERFGDKSYAIVSDKYLNFSSRVGYHYGVLDCYCGNTLNKNYITFAFKGGAAGEERRARRARAIALILERLDFSVSVNGDRVEGRFQKYPAELIEDRLEQLGRLLQYTRQTDMLMTSDQAVTAMAECFL
;
A
#
# COMPACT_ATOMS: atom_id res chain seq x y z
N MET A 1 13.29 -3.10 -10.36
CA MET A 1 13.29 -2.43 -11.68
C MET A 1 12.62 -1.03 -11.67
N LEU A 2 12.87 -0.16 -10.68
CA LEU A 2 12.24 1.18 -10.58
C LEU A 2 12.57 2.14 -11.73
N LYS A 3 13.61 1.85 -12.54
CA LYS A 3 14.03 2.65 -13.70
C LYS A 3 13.81 1.95 -15.06
N GLY A 4 13.09 0.83 -15.09
CA GLY A 4 12.85 0.09 -16.35
C GLY A 4 14.11 -0.48 -17.01
N VAL A 5 15.13 -0.84 -16.21
CA VAL A 5 16.33 -1.55 -16.68
C VAL A 5 16.15 -3.05 -16.38
N PRO A 6 16.29 -3.95 -17.38
CA PRO A 6 16.25 -5.40 -17.17
C PRO A 6 17.34 -5.86 -16.18
N ASP A 7 17.06 -6.85 -15.34
CA ASP A 7 18.03 -7.32 -14.33
C ASP A 7 19.33 -7.85 -14.96
N GLU A 8 19.23 -8.47 -16.14
CA GLU A 8 20.38 -8.91 -16.96
C GLU A 8 21.25 -7.74 -17.44
N ALA A 9 20.66 -6.55 -17.59
CA ALA A 9 21.35 -5.31 -17.91
C ALA A 9 21.76 -4.51 -16.67
N ALA A 10 21.45 -5.01 -15.46
CA ALA A 10 21.79 -4.41 -14.17
C ALA A 10 23.00 -5.08 -13.51
N ALA A 11 23.88 -5.71 -14.31
CA ALA A 11 25.13 -6.28 -13.81
C ALA A 11 25.94 -5.21 -13.07
N MET A 12 26.17 -5.45 -11.77
CA MET A 12 26.95 -4.57 -10.90
C MET A 12 28.40 -5.01 -10.87
N ALA A 13 29.31 -4.06 -11.07
CA ALA A 13 30.73 -4.29 -10.83
C ALA A 13 31.01 -4.29 -9.32
N VAL A 14 31.89 -5.20 -8.87
CA VAL A 14 32.45 -5.15 -7.51
C VAL A 14 33.82 -4.50 -7.61
N ALA A 15 33.95 -3.27 -7.09
CA ALA A 15 35.21 -2.56 -7.04
C ALA A 15 35.94 -2.86 -5.71
N CYS A 16 37.05 -3.59 -5.80
CA CYS A 16 37.94 -3.84 -4.65
C CYS A 16 39.08 -2.82 -4.65
N ILE A 17 39.00 -1.83 -3.75
CA ILE A 17 39.98 -0.75 -3.62
C ILE A 17 40.74 -0.92 -2.29
N ALA A 18 42.04 -0.64 -2.28
CA ALA A 18 42.83 -0.63 -1.06
C ALA A 18 42.32 0.45 -0.10
N MET A 19 42.11 0.09 1.16
CA MET A 19 41.64 1.03 2.18
C MET A 19 42.71 2.07 2.52
N VAL A 20 42.29 3.32 2.71
CA VAL A 20 43.14 4.42 3.16
C VAL A 20 42.94 4.64 4.66
N GLU A 21 44.01 4.45 5.44
CA GLU A 21 44.04 4.81 6.85
C GLU A 21 44.03 6.35 6.99
N SER A 22 42.81 6.89 7.09
CA SER A 22 42.56 8.32 6.92
C SER A 22 42.65 9.05 8.25
N ARG A 23 43.52 10.06 8.34
CA ARG A 23 43.52 11.03 9.44
C ARG A 23 42.31 11.96 9.36
N ALA A 24 41.98 12.37 8.14
CA ALA A 24 40.79 13.15 7.83
C ALA A 24 40.26 12.72 6.46
N SER A 25 38.98 12.94 6.21
CA SER A 25 38.36 12.66 4.92
C SER A 25 37.11 13.51 4.75
N GLY A 26 36.52 13.46 3.55
CA GLY A 26 35.25 14.11 3.33
C GLY A 26 34.91 14.22 1.86
N VAL A 27 34.13 15.27 1.55
CA VAL A 27 33.56 15.50 0.23
C VAL A 27 33.92 16.90 -0.23
N LEU A 28 34.28 17.01 -1.50
CA LEU A 28 34.50 18.25 -2.22
C LEU A 28 33.45 18.36 -3.32
N TYR A 29 32.80 19.51 -3.42
CA TYR A 29 31.98 19.88 -4.54
C TYR A 29 32.67 21.00 -5.31
N THR A 30 32.85 20.81 -6.63
CA THR A 30 33.55 21.81 -7.45
C THR A 30 32.69 23.06 -7.71
N ARG A 31 31.39 22.98 -7.42
CA ARG A 31 30.43 24.08 -7.36
C ARG A 31 29.42 23.86 -6.23
N HIS A 32 28.66 24.89 -5.86
CA HIS A 32 27.69 24.78 -4.79
C HIS A 32 26.54 23.79 -5.12
N PRO A 33 26.33 22.72 -4.36
CA PRO A 33 25.40 21.64 -4.73
C PRO A 33 23.93 22.06 -4.87
N PHE A 34 23.55 23.20 -4.28
CA PHE A 34 22.15 23.69 -4.26
C PHE A 34 21.95 25.03 -4.96
N ASP A 35 23.02 25.71 -5.37
CA ASP A 35 22.95 27.01 -6.04
C ASP A 35 23.78 26.96 -7.32
N PRO A 36 23.14 26.77 -8.49
CA PRO A 36 23.82 26.71 -9.76
C PRO A 36 24.61 27.97 -10.15
N LYS A 37 24.34 29.11 -9.51
CA LYS A 37 25.02 30.38 -9.79
C LYS A 37 26.26 30.55 -8.93
N ASP A 38 26.29 29.92 -7.77
CA ASP A 38 27.46 29.90 -6.92
C ASP A 38 28.49 28.92 -7.50
N ARG A 39 29.57 29.53 -8.00
CA ARG A 39 30.69 28.82 -8.64
C ARG A 39 31.79 28.52 -7.64
N ASP A 40 31.58 28.78 -6.35
CA ASP A 40 32.57 28.50 -5.32
C ASP A 40 32.67 27.00 -5.03
N ILE A 41 33.87 26.58 -4.67
CA ILE A 41 34.21 25.20 -4.33
C ILE A 41 33.91 25.01 -2.85
N LEU A 42 33.17 23.95 -2.53
CA LEU A 42 32.80 23.59 -1.17
C LEU A 42 33.59 22.36 -0.73
N VAL A 43 34.31 22.46 0.39
CA VAL A 43 35.04 21.33 0.99
C VAL A 43 34.48 21.05 2.38
N ASN A 44 33.96 19.84 2.56
CA ASN A 44 33.52 19.32 3.85
C ASN A 44 34.54 18.31 4.35
N ALA A 45 34.90 18.38 5.63
CA ALA A 45 35.95 17.57 6.23
C ALA A 45 35.58 17.08 7.63
N VAL A 46 35.91 15.81 7.91
CA VAL A 46 35.78 15.16 9.21
C VAL A 46 37.07 14.47 9.62
N TRP A 47 37.24 14.25 10.92
CA TRP A 47 38.31 13.39 11.44
C TRP A 47 38.02 11.90 11.13
N GLY A 48 39.05 11.15 10.77
CA GLY A 48 38.93 9.73 10.44
C GLY A 48 38.34 9.44 9.05
N LEU A 49 37.64 8.32 8.93
CA LEU A 49 36.97 7.83 7.73
C LEU A 49 35.65 8.60 7.45
N GLY A 50 35.32 8.74 6.16
CA GLY A 50 34.27 9.63 5.65
C GLY A 50 32.80 9.26 5.92
N PRO A 51 32.40 7.99 6.19
CA PRO A 51 30.99 7.64 6.34
C PRO A 51 30.22 8.47 7.37
N TYR A 52 30.85 8.87 8.47
CA TYR A 52 30.19 9.68 9.50
C TYR A 52 29.75 11.08 9.02
N ALA A 53 30.41 11.62 7.98
CA ALA A 53 29.97 12.86 7.34
C ALA A 53 28.72 12.64 6.47
N VAL A 54 28.66 11.49 5.77
CA VAL A 54 27.57 11.14 4.84
C VAL A 54 26.32 10.72 5.61
N ASP A 55 26.49 9.96 6.69
CA ASP A 55 25.41 9.45 7.54
C ASP A 55 24.87 10.51 8.53
N GLY A 56 25.50 11.70 8.59
CA GLY A 56 25.09 12.79 9.46
C GLY A 56 25.35 12.56 10.95
N VAL A 57 26.26 11.65 11.29
CA VAL A 57 26.65 11.34 12.69
C VAL A 57 27.51 12.47 13.27
N VAL A 58 28.28 13.15 12.43
CA VAL A 58 29.18 14.25 12.80
C VAL A 58 28.94 15.43 11.88
N ASP A 59 28.88 16.64 12.45
CA ASP A 59 28.83 17.88 11.67
C ASP A 59 30.21 18.15 11.04
N PRO A 60 30.33 18.18 9.69
CA PRO A 60 31.62 18.39 9.04
C PRO A 60 32.09 19.84 9.19
N SER A 61 33.41 20.00 9.30
CA SER A 61 34.02 21.31 9.09
C SER A 61 33.89 21.70 7.61
N ARG A 62 33.58 22.96 7.34
CA ARG A 62 33.26 23.48 6.01
C ARG A 62 34.23 24.58 5.61
N TYR A 63 34.72 24.52 4.38
CA TYR A 63 35.55 25.54 3.75
C TYR A 63 34.94 25.90 2.40
N VAL A 64 34.86 27.20 2.11
CA VAL A 64 34.40 27.72 0.82
C VAL A 64 35.57 28.40 0.14
N LEU A 65 35.89 27.99 -1.09
CA LEU A 65 36.96 28.57 -1.90
C LEU A 65 36.40 29.21 -3.16
N ARG A 66 36.92 30.37 -3.53
CA ARG A 66 36.63 30.96 -4.84
C ARG A 66 37.28 30.11 -5.94
N ALA A 67 36.50 29.68 -6.92
CA ALA A 67 37.03 28.78 -7.96
C ALA A 67 38.13 29.41 -8.86
N SER A 68 38.18 30.74 -8.99
CA SER A 68 39.15 31.41 -9.89
C SER A 68 40.59 31.36 -9.39
N ASP A 69 40.81 31.56 -8.09
CA ASP A 69 42.12 31.74 -7.46
C ASP A 69 42.34 30.84 -6.24
N LEU A 70 41.34 30.06 -5.84
CA LEU A 70 41.37 29.19 -4.67
C LEU A 70 41.58 29.96 -3.35
N GLU A 71 41.17 31.23 -3.30
CA GLU A 71 41.09 31.99 -2.06
C GLU A 71 40.03 31.37 -1.13
N ILE A 72 40.38 31.13 0.13
CA ILE A 72 39.43 30.64 1.14
C ILE A 72 38.56 31.81 1.59
N LEU A 73 37.31 31.83 1.15
CA LEU A 73 36.34 32.90 1.43
C LEU A 73 35.75 32.79 2.83
N SER A 74 35.46 31.56 3.26
CA SER A 74 34.92 31.31 4.60
C SER A 74 35.37 29.96 5.14
N ARG A 75 35.43 29.87 6.47
CA ARG A 75 35.69 28.63 7.21
C ARG A 75 34.72 28.49 8.37
N HIS A 76 34.19 27.30 8.55
CA HIS A 76 33.42 26.91 9.71
C HIS A 76 34.01 25.61 10.25
N VAL A 77 34.65 25.68 11.43
CA VAL A 77 35.26 24.51 12.08
C VAL A 77 34.24 23.94 13.05
N ALA A 78 33.74 22.75 12.73
CA ALA A 78 32.77 22.07 13.57
C ALA A 78 33.47 21.39 14.76
N ARG A 79 32.82 21.39 15.93
CA ARG A 79 33.33 20.69 17.12
C ARG A 79 32.99 19.21 17.02
N GLN A 80 33.95 18.41 16.55
CA GLN A 80 33.80 16.97 16.38
C GLN A 80 34.38 16.22 17.59
N THR A 81 33.60 15.31 18.18
CA THR A 81 34.01 14.54 19.38
C THR A 81 34.31 13.08 19.08
N VAL A 82 33.89 12.58 17.91
CA VAL A 82 34.03 11.18 17.50
C VAL A 82 34.55 11.09 16.08
N ARG A 83 35.29 10.02 15.79
CA ARG A 83 35.79 9.66 14.47
C ARG A 83 35.57 8.18 14.18
N LEU A 84 35.60 7.81 12.91
CA LEU A 84 35.57 6.42 12.47
C LEU A 84 36.98 6.01 12.04
N GLU A 85 37.47 4.86 12.50
CA GLU A 85 38.80 4.34 12.18
C GLU A 85 38.74 2.87 11.74
N LEU A 86 39.86 2.39 11.18
CA LEU A 86 39.99 0.98 10.80
C LEU A 86 40.19 0.13 12.05
N SER A 87 39.43 -0.96 12.15
CA SER A 87 39.61 -1.93 13.23
C SER A 87 40.73 -2.90 12.91
N PRO A 88 41.66 -3.19 13.84
CA PRO A 88 42.67 -4.25 13.66
C PRO A 88 42.06 -5.65 13.42
N ALA A 89 40.82 -5.88 13.87
CA ALA A 89 40.08 -7.12 13.65
C ALA A 89 39.36 -7.19 12.28
N GLY A 90 39.54 -6.17 11.43
CA GLY A 90 38.78 -5.96 10.20
C GLY A 90 37.51 -5.14 10.44
N GLY A 91 37.09 -4.41 9.40
CA GLY A 91 35.96 -3.47 9.48
C GLY A 91 36.34 -2.11 10.06
N VAL A 92 35.35 -1.41 10.61
CA VAL A 92 35.49 -0.05 11.13
C VAL A 92 35.04 0.02 12.59
N ALA A 93 35.66 0.91 13.36
CA ALA A 93 35.33 1.14 14.77
C ALA A 93 35.17 2.63 15.06
N ARG A 94 34.31 2.95 16.03
CA ARG A 94 34.18 4.30 16.57
C ARG A 94 35.32 4.57 17.55
N ALA A 95 35.99 5.70 17.38
CA ALA A 95 36.97 6.22 18.33
C ALA A 95 36.64 7.67 18.69
N ASP A 96 37.13 8.12 19.85
CA ASP A 96 37.00 9.51 20.25
C ASP A 96 38.10 10.35 19.58
N VAL A 97 37.77 11.59 19.22
CA VAL A 97 38.77 12.56 18.76
C VAL A 97 39.62 12.99 19.95
N GLU A 98 40.95 13.06 19.79
CA GLU A 98 41.83 13.50 20.89
C GLU A 98 41.38 14.87 21.41
N GLN A 99 41.40 15.10 22.73
CA GLN A 99 40.84 16.34 23.31
C GLN A 99 41.46 17.62 22.73
N GLU A 100 42.74 17.57 22.35
CA GLU A 100 43.47 18.68 21.73
C GLU A 100 42.96 19.01 20.31
N ASN A 101 42.35 18.04 19.63
CA ASN A 101 41.81 18.17 18.27
C ASN A 101 40.32 18.53 18.26
N VAL A 102 39.64 18.50 19.42
CA VAL A 102 38.22 18.84 19.52
C VAL A 102 38.02 20.34 19.28
N GLY A 103 37.41 20.68 18.14
CA GLY A 103 37.23 22.06 17.70
C GLY A 103 38.44 22.66 16.96
N ALA A 104 39.49 21.86 16.70
CA ALA A 104 40.57 22.21 15.81
C ALA A 104 40.24 21.81 14.36
N PRO A 105 40.76 22.53 13.35
CA PRO A 105 40.57 22.17 11.95
C PRO A 105 41.35 20.89 11.60
N CYS A 106 40.68 19.93 10.96
CA CYS A 106 41.30 18.68 10.51
C CYS A 106 42.18 18.85 9.25
N LEU A 107 42.11 20.01 8.60
CA LEU A 107 42.88 20.37 7.41
C LEU A 107 43.64 21.67 7.63
N THR A 108 44.83 21.76 7.05
CA THR A 108 45.57 23.02 6.91
C THR A 108 45.06 23.81 5.71
N ASP A 109 45.28 25.13 5.72
CA ASP A 109 44.93 26.00 4.60
C ASP A 109 45.58 25.56 3.27
N GLU A 110 46.81 25.04 3.32
CA GLU A 110 47.51 24.50 2.15
C GLU A 110 46.79 23.27 1.59
N GLN A 111 46.36 22.35 2.46
CA GLN A 111 45.59 21.17 2.07
C GLN A 111 44.21 21.53 1.51
N VAL A 112 43.54 22.53 2.08
CA VAL A 112 42.25 23.04 1.56
C VAL A 112 42.42 23.59 0.14
N ARG A 113 43.47 24.37 -0.11
CA ARG A 113 43.79 24.88 -1.46
C ARG A 113 44.18 23.77 -2.42
N ALA A 114 44.95 22.77 -1.98
CA ALA A 114 45.31 21.61 -2.79
C ALA A 114 44.09 20.80 -3.22
N LEU A 115 43.13 20.58 -2.31
CA LEU A 115 41.83 19.97 -2.63
C LEU A 115 41.07 20.82 -3.65
N GLY A 116 41.01 22.14 -3.48
CA GLY A 116 40.42 23.05 -4.46
C GLY A 116 41.06 22.93 -5.86
N ALA A 117 42.39 22.76 -5.93
CA ALA A 117 43.10 22.53 -7.17
C ALA A 117 42.74 21.18 -7.81
N PHE A 118 42.62 20.10 -7.02
CA PHE A 118 42.13 18.80 -7.51
C PHE A 118 40.72 18.92 -8.07
N GLY A 119 39.82 19.60 -7.36
CA GLY A 119 38.46 19.85 -7.81
C GLY A 119 38.41 20.56 -9.17
N ARG A 120 39.21 21.62 -9.35
CA ARG A 120 39.31 22.33 -10.64
C ARG A 120 39.79 21.44 -11.77
N GLN A 121 40.85 20.65 -11.54
CA GLN A 121 41.39 19.74 -12.54
C GLN A 121 40.37 18.67 -12.95
N LEU A 122 39.60 18.15 -11.98
CA LEU A 122 38.55 17.16 -12.25
C LEU A 122 37.38 17.78 -13.03
N GLU A 123 36.91 18.97 -12.66
CA GLU A 123 35.85 19.67 -13.41
C GLU A 123 36.30 20.01 -14.83
N GLU A 124 37.54 20.48 -15.02
CA GLU A 124 38.12 20.75 -16.33
C GLU A 124 38.22 19.47 -17.18
N HIS A 125 38.67 18.36 -16.58
CA HIS A 125 38.80 17.07 -17.26
C HIS A 125 37.44 16.50 -17.71
N PHE A 126 36.43 16.52 -16.84
CA PHE A 126 35.11 15.95 -17.13
C PHE A 126 34.14 16.93 -17.81
N GLY A 127 34.53 18.20 -17.92
CA GLY A 127 33.75 19.27 -18.54
C GLY A 127 32.43 19.60 -17.84
N ARG A 128 32.26 19.21 -16.57
CA ARG A 128 31.05 19.44 -15.79
C ARG A 128 31.35 19.43 -14.28
N PRO A 129 30.49 20.04 -13.43
CA PRO A 129 30.71 20.05 -11.98
C PRO A 129 30.78 18.65 -11.39
N GLN A 130 31.66 18.45 -10.41
CA GLN A 130 31.92 17.16 -9.79
C GLN A 130 31.59 17.16 -8.28
N ASP A 131 31.13 16.00 -7.83
CA ASP A 131 31.08 15.55 -6.44
C ASP A 131 32.25 14.57 -6.23
N VAL A 132 33.16 14.90 -5.31
CA VAL A 132 34.46 14.26 -5.15
C VAL A 132 34.65 13.80 -3.70
N GLU A 133 34.86 12.50 -3.50
CA GLU A 133 35.25 11.94 -2.21
C GLU A 133 36.77 11.88 -2.11
N TRP A 134 37.31 12.29 -0.96
CA TRP A 134 38.74 12.38 -0.73
C TRP A 134 39.13 11.91 0.67
N ALA A 135 40.40 11.50 0.81
CA ALA A 135 41.01 11.14 2.07
C ALA A 135 42.39 11.78 2.23
N LEU A 136 42.74 12.09 3.47
CA LEU A 136 44.06 12.50 3.90
C LEU A 136 44.66 11.36 4.73
N ASP A 137 45.71 10.71 4.22
CA ASP A 137 46.35 9.60 4.92
C ASP A 137 47.19 10.05 6.12
N ALA A 138 47.66 9.08 6.90
CA ALA A 138 48.53 9.33 8.07
C ALA A 138 49.85 10.03 7.71
N GLN A 139 50.33 9.92 6.46
CA GLN A 139 51.54 10.57 5.96
C GLN A 139 51.28 12.00 5.44
N GLY A 140 50.03 12.47 5.48
CA GLY A 140 49.64 13.81 5.05
C GLY A 140 49.41 13.94 3.54
N ARG A 141 49.29 12.83 2.80
CA ARG A 141 49.00 12.83 1.37
C ARG A 141 47.49 12.87 1.15
N LEU A 142 47.06 13.73 0.23
CA LEU A 142 45.67 13.82 -0.22
C LEU A 142 45.44 12.83 -1.37
N LEU A 143 44.39 12.03 -1.24
CA LEU A 143 43.99 10.98 -2.18
C LEU A 143 42.55 11.22 -2.60
N VAL A 144 42.28 11.15 -3.90
CA VAL A 144 40.90 11.14 -4.42
C VAL A 144 40.41 9.70 -4.45
N LEU A 145 39.26 9.43 -3.83
CA LEU A 145 38.67 8.10 -3.71
C LEU A 145 37.63 7.84 -4.81
N GLN A 146 36.75 8.82 -5.01
CA GLN A 146 35.68 8.75 -6.00
C GLN A 146 35.45 10.15 -6.58
N THR A 147 35.07 10.21 -7.84
CA THR A 147 34.51 11.41 -8.46
C THR A 147 33.32 11.00 -9.31
N ARG A 148 32.28 11.82 -9.28
CA ARG A 148 31.10 11.64 -10.13
C ARG A 148 30.51 13.00 -10.50
N PRO A 149 29.74 13.07 -11.60
CA PRO A 149 28.99 14.28 -11.93
C PRO A 149 28.08 14.71 -10.78
N LEU A 150 28.11 16.00 -10.45
CA LEU A 150 27.18 16.58 -9.50
C LEU A 150 25.76 16.58 -10.10
N THR A 151 24.88 15.72 -9.60
CA THR A 151 23.49 15.55 -10.08
C THR A 151 22.48 16.42 -9.31
N GLY A 152 21.62 17.15 -10.04
CA GLY A 152 20.67 18.16 -9.56
C GLY A 152 20.86 19.47 -10.34
N ALA A 153 19.82 20.29 -10.58
CA ALA A 153 19.77 21.67 -11.16
C ALA A 153 20.82 22.20 -12.21
N TRP A 154 21.75 21.39 -12.70
CA TRP A 154 22.90 21.73 -13.54
C TRP A 154 22.72 21.27 -14.99
N ASP A 155 21.48 20.93 -15.37
CA ASP A 155 21.13 20.72 -16.76
C ASP A 155 21.12 22.11 -17.44
N GLU A 156 22.14 22.40 -18.27
CA GLU A 156 22.35 23.71 -18.91
C GLU A 156 21.14 24.23 -19.70
N LYS A 157 20.21 23.34 -20.09
CA LYS A 157 18.95 23.71 -20.74
C LYS A 157 17.92 24.35 -19.81
N GLN A 158 18.06 24.25 -18.49
CA GLN A 158 17.16 24.86 -17.50
C GLN A 158 17.69 26.19 -16.92
N LEU A 159 18.94 26.57 -17.22
CA LEU A 159 19.62 27.73 -16.64
C LEU A 159 19.23 29.09 -17.25
N GLY A 160 18.33 29.10 -18.23
CA GLY A 160 17.70 30.31 -18.73
C GLY A 160 16.50 30.69 -17.86
N HIS A 161 16.72 31.21 -16.65
CA HIS A 161 15.92 32.22 -15.94
C HIS A 161 16.35 32.26 -14.47
N GLY A 162 16.82 33.42 -14.03
CA GLY A 162 17.62 33.56 -12.82
C GLY A 162 16.84 33.55 -11.52
N ALA A 163 17.27 32.74 -10.56
CA ALA A 163 17.01 32.94 -9.13
C ALA A 163 18.32 33.43 -8.49
N GLY A 164 18.43 34.73 -8.24
CA GLY A 164 19.43 35.24 -7.30
C GLY A 164 18.95 34.97 -5.88
N ASP A 165 19.83 35.19 -4.92
CA ASP A 165 19.65 35.07 -3.47
C ASP A 165 18.64 36.09 -2.87
N LYS A 166 17.52 36.29 -3.57
CA LYS A 166 16.34 37.02 -3.13
C LYS A 166 15.15 36.12 -3.45
N ARG A 167 14.52 35.55 -2.41
CA ARG A 167 13.17 34.99 -2.54
C ARG A 167 12.34 35.98 -3.35
N ALA A 168 11.64 35.51 -4.38
CA ALA A 168 10.76 36.38 -5.15
C ALA A 168 9.82 37.13 -4.20
N PRO A 169 9.43 38.38 -4.49
CA PRO A 169 8.45 39.07 -3.66
C PRO A 169 7.16 38.24 -3.57
N ILE A 170 6.47 38.36 -2.44
CA ILE A 170 5.14 37.76 -2.28
C ILE A 170 4.26 38.29 -3.41
N VAL A 171 3.53 37.40 -4.08
CA VAL A 171 2.64 37.80 -5.18
C VAL A 171 1.53 38.70 -4.64
N ASP A 172 1.40 39.90 -5.21
CA ASP A 172 0.37 40.86 -4.82
C ASP A 172 -1.03 40.25 -4.98
N GLY A 173 -1.84 40.36 -3.92
CA GLY A 173 -3.20 39.80 -3.87
C GLY A 173 -3.29 38.30 -3.56
N ALA A 174 -2.17 37.59 -3.43
CA ALA A 174 -2.17 36.20 -2.96
C ALA A 174 -2.11 36.14 -1.42
N GLU A 175 -3.00 35.36 -0.81
CA GLU A 175 -3.00 35.14 0.63
C GLU A 175 -1.92 34.10 1.00
N LEU A 176 -0.95 34.51 1.82
CA LEU A 176 0.14 33.65 2.30
C LEU A 176 -0.31 32.89 3.56
N VAL A 177 -0.27 31.56 3.50
CA VAL A 177 -0.69 30.67 4.60
C VAL A 177 0.51 30.22 5.44
N LEU A 178 1.63 29.88 4.77
CA LEU A 178 2.87 29.43 5.40
C LEU A 178 4.07 30.09 4.71
N ASP A 179 5.06 30.48 5.52
CA ASP A 179 6.36 31.01 5.08
C ASP A 179 7.47 30.31 5.86
N GLY A 180 8.40 29.67 5.16
CA GLY A 180 9.49 28.90 5.74
C GLY A 180 9.39 27.39 5.50
N GLY A 181 10.32 26.68 6.15
CA GLY A 181 10.63 25.27 5.87
C GLY A 181 11.80 25.11 4.91
N ASP A 182 12.25 23.87 4.77
CA ASP A 182 13.39 23.48 3.97
C ASP A 182 12.93 22.85 2.64
N THR A 183 13.46 23.38 1.55
CA THR A 183 13.17 22.87 0.20
C THR A 183 13.88 21.56 -0.07
N ALA A 184 13.13 20.46 -0.16
CA ALA A 184 13.66 19.18 -0.59
C ALA A 184 13.75 19.09 -2.12
N CYS A 185 12.68 19.47 -2.83
CA CYS A 185 12.64 19.51 -4.29
C CYS A 185 12.02 20.85 -4.74
N PRO A 186 12.73 21.68 -5.52
CA PRO A 186 12.23 22.97 -5.98
C PRO A 186 11.11 22.80 -7.02
N GLY A 187 10.42 23.90 -7.33
CA GLY A 187 9.26 23.93 -8.21
C GLY A 187 8.00 24.42 -7.49
N ALA A 188 6.85 24.31 -8.15
CA ALA A 188 5.57 24.64 -7.54
C ALA A 188 4.46 23.70 -8.00
N GLY A 189 3.49 23.47 -7.12
CA GLY A 189 2.33 22.64 -7.37
C GLY A 189 1.08 23.22 -6.73
N CYS A 190 -0.09 22.95 -7.31
CA CYS A 190 -1.37 23.42 -6.80
C CYS A 190 -2.40 22.31 -6.82
N GLY A 191 -3.16 22.17 -5.74
CA GLY A 191 -4.19 21.16 -5.59
C GLY A 191 -4.94 21.24 -4.27
N PRO A 192 -6.01 20.44 -4.10
CA PRO A 192 -6.68 20.30 -2.82
C PRO A 192 -5.74 19.65 -1.79
N VAL A 193 -5.74 20.15 -0.55
CA VAL A 193 -4.98 19.57 0.56
C VAL A 193 -5.57 18.21 0.93
N CYS A 194 -4.73 17.18 0.92
CA CYS A 194 -5.06 15.86 1.44
C CYS A 194 -4.15 15.58 2.64
N LEU A 195 -4.76 15.54 3.84
CA LEU A 195 -4.04 15.16 5.06
C LEU A 195 -3.86 13.64 5.07
N VAL A 196 -2.60 13.20 5.10
CA VAL A 196 -2.26 11.77 5.17
C VAL A 196 -1.85 11.41 6.60
N ARG A 197 -2.62 10.53 7.23
CA ARG A 197 -2.40 10.05 8.60
C ARG A 197 -2.14 8.54 8.66
N ASN A 198 -2.70 7.78 7.73
CA ASN A 198 -2.58 6.33 7.69
C ASN A 198 -2.39 5.80 6.25
N ASP A 199 -2.28 4.48 6.11
CA ASP A 199 -2.06 3.82 4.82
C ASP A 199 -3.32 3.84 3.92
N ASP A 200 -4.53 3.95 4.47
CA ASP A 200 -5.78 4.03 3.70
C ASP A 200 -5.91 5.39 3.00
N ASP A 201 -5.50 6.48 3.67
CA ASP A 201 -5.44 7.83 3.08
C ASP A 201 -4.51 7.86 1.84
N LEU A 202 -3.41 7.11 1.88
CA LEU A 202 -2.48 6.97 0.76
C LEU A 202 -3.08 6.18 -0.41
N ALA A 203 -3.82 5.11 -0.11
CA ALA A 203 -4.50 4.32 -1.13
C ALA A 203 -5.56 5.16 -1.86
N ALA A 204 -6.38 5.89 -1.09
CA ALA A 204 -7.44 6.76 -1.58
C ALA A 204 -6.97 8.16 -2.07
N PHE A 205 -5.64 8.41 -2.11
CA PHE A 205 -5.10 9.73 -2.41
C PHE A 205 -5.54 10.25 -3.80
N PRO A 206 -6.15 11.44 -3.89
CA PRO A 206 -6.67 11.97 -5.15
C PRO A 206 -5.56 12.47 -6.09
N GLU A 207 -5.79 12.35 -7.39
CA GLU A 207 -4.88 12.85 -8.41
C GLU A 207 -4.82 14.39 -8.42
N GLY A 208 -3.61 14.93 -8.48
CA GLY A 208 -3.35 16.37 -8.45
C GLY A 208 -3.49 17.03 -7.08
N ALA A 209 -3.61 16.26 -5.99
CA ALA A 209 -3.74 16.81 -4.64
C ALA A 209 -2.38 17.19 -4.00
N VAL A 210 -2.41 18.04 -2.98
CA VAL A 210 -1.24 18.40 -2.17
C VAL A 210 -1.20 17.49 -0.94
N LEU A 211 -0.17 16.67 -0.82
CA LEU A 211 0.01 15.76 0.30
C LEU A 211 0.55 16.53 1.51
N VAL A 212 -0.19 16.51 2.61
CA VAL A 212 0.21 17.16 3.87
C VAL A 212 0.26 16.13 5.00
N ALA A 213 1.39 16.03 5.69
CA ALA A 213 1.58 15.04 6.75
C ALA A 213 2.47 15.55 7.90
N ALA A 214 2.35 14.95 9.09
CA ALA A 214 3.14 15.36 10.25
C ALA A 214 4.64 15.03 10.07
N HIS A 215 4.95 13.86 9.51
CA HIS A 215 6.32 13.39 9.34
C HIS A 215 6.57 12.92 7.91
N SER A 216 7.80 13.14 7.42
CA SER A 216 8.26 12.53 6.18
C SER A 216 8.25 11.00 6.27
N SER A 217 7.70 10.31 5.27
CA SER A 217 7.63 8.84 5.22
C SER A 217 7.95 8.31 3.82
N PRO A 218 8.79 7.26 3.68
CA PRO A 218 9.02 6.60 2.39
C PRO A 218 7.74 5.99 1.78
N LYS A 219 6.73 5.69 2.60
CA LYS A 219 5.44 5.15 2.11
C LYS A 219 4.72 6.09 1.15
N PHE A 220 5.03 7.38 1.17
CA PHE A 220 4.43 8.38 0.27
C PHE A 220 4.72 8.11 -1.21
N MET A 221 5.71 7.26 -1.54
CA MET A 221 5.98 6.82 -2.91
C MET A 221 4.73 6.34 -3.66
N VAL A 222 3.77 5.71 -2.95
CA VAL A 222 2.51 5.22 -3.55
C VAL A 222 1.61 6.36 -4.06
N ALA A 223 1.76 7.57 -3.52
CA ALA A 223 0.99 8.75 -3.88
C ALA A 223 1.82 9.83 -4.61
N MET A 224 3.15 9.75 -4.61
CA MET A 224 4.04 10.76 -5.19
C MET A 224 3.75 11.07 -6.65
N SER A 225 3.51 10.06 -7.49
CA SER A 225 3.19 10.27 -8.92
C SER A 225 1.85 10.99 -9.15
N ARG A 226 0.95 10.97 -8.16
CA ARG A 226 -0.35 11.64 -8.19
C ARG A 226 -0.32 13.00 -7.49
N ALA A 227 0.69 13.28 -6.66
CA ALA A 227 0.76 14.49 -5.86
C ALA A 227 1.23 15.69 -6.67
N ALA A 228 0.54 16.83 -6.53
CA ALA A 228 0.97 18.10 -7.09
C ALA A 228 2.14 18.71 -6.30
N ALA A 229 2.15 18.51 -4.98
CA ALA A 229 3.23 18.93 -4.07
C ALA A 229 3.14 18.16 -2.75
N ILE A 230 4.22 18.19 -1.97
CA ILE A 230 4.31 17.56 -0.64
C ILE A 230 4.74 18.59 0.40
N VAL A 231 4.08 18.61 1.55
CA VAL A 231 4.42 19.46 2.70
C VAL A 231 4.41 18.63 3.97
N THR A 232 5.48 18.69 4.78
CA THR A 232 5.51 18.02 6.09
C THR A 232 5.88 18.94 7.25
N ASP A 233 5.30 18.71 8.43
CA ASP A 233 5.62 19.48 9.64
C ASP A 233 7.05 19.24 10.11
N HIS A 234 7.53 18.00 9.96
CA HIS A 234 8.86 17.56 10.35
C HIS A 234 9.54 16.79 9.20
N GLY A 235 10.85 16.95 9.06
CA GLY A 235 11.68 16.28 8.06
C GLY A 235 13.03 16.97 7.88
N SER A 236 13.97 16.31 7.19
CA SER A 236 15.28 16.88 6.84
C SER A 236 15.56 16.73 5.35
N VAL A 237 16.19 17.74 4.75
CA VAL A 237 16.62 17.76 3.34
C VAL A 237 17.79 16.81 3.02
N THR A 238 18.46 16.28 4.04
CA THR A 238 19.49 15.23 3.91
C THR A 238 18.94 13.81 4.07
N GLY A 239 17.66 13.67 4.43
CA GLY A 239 17.03 12.37 4.65
C GLY A 239 16.66 11.63 3.36
N HIS A 240 16.42 10.33 3.48
CA HIS A 240 16.05 9.45 2.35
C HIS A 240 14.83 9.97 1.56
N MET A 241 13.83 10.54 2.24
CA MET A 241 12.63 11.10 1.61
C MET A 241 12.94 12.31 0.71
N ALA A 242 13.88 13.17 1.09
CA ALA A 242 14.29 14.32 0.28
C ALA A 242 14.96 13.89 -1.04
N SER A 243 15.66 12.75 -1.03
CA SER A 243 16.22 12.17 -2.26
C SER A 243 15.13 11.61 -3.17
N LEU A 244 14.15 10.88 -2.59
CA LEU A 244 13.02 10.33 -3.35
C LEU A 244 12.20 11.42 -4.04
N THR A 245 11.85 12.49 -3.34
CA THR A 245 11.04 13.58 -3.94
C THR A 245 11.73 14.28 -5.11
N ARG A 246 13.06 14.40 -5.08
CA ARG A 246 13.86 14.87 -6.22
C ARG A 246 13.85 13.89 -7.38
N GLU A 247 13.93 12.58 -7.11
CA GLU A 247 13.88 11.54 -8.15
C GLU A 247 12.52 11.52 -8.88
N PHE A 248 11.42 11.71 -8.14
CA PHE A 248 10.08 11.81 -8.70
C PHE A 248 9.75 13.21 -9.25
N GLY A 249 10.56 14.23 -8.99
CA GLY A 249 10.35 15.59 -9.46
C GLY A 249 9.13 16.28 -8.83
N VAL A 250 8.76 15.92 -7.61
CA VAL A 250 7.56 16.46 -6.93
C VAL A 250 7.98 17.62 -6.02
N PRO A 251 7.46 18.85 -6.24
CA PRO A 251 7.76 20.01 -5.40
C PRO A 251 7.50 19.70 -3.92
N THR A 252 8.50 19.87 -3.07
CA THR A 252 8.45 19.39 -1.69
C THR A 252 9.08 20.35 -0.69
N LEU A 253 8.32 20.66 0.37
CA LEU A 253 8.77 21.39 1.55
C LEU A 253 8.73 20.50 2.80
N LEU A 254 9.81 20.53 3.58
CA LEU A 254 9.96 19.77 4.83
C LEU A 254 10.18 20.72 6.00
N GLY A 255 9.82 20.29 7.21
CA GLY A 255 10.03 21.11 8.41
C GLY A 255 9.14 22.36 8.45
N VAL A 256 8.00 22.35 7.75
CA VAL A 256 7.04 23.47 7.74
C VAL A 256 6.15 23.36 8.97
N HIS A 257 6.64 23.88 10.10
CA HIS A 257 5.96 23.75 11.39
C HIS A 257 4.48 24.21 11.35
N GLY A 258 3.57 23.27 11.64
CA GLY A 258 2.13 23.54 11.71
C GLY A 258 1.42 23.53 10.36
N ALA A 259 2.00 22.94 9.32
CA ALA A 259 1.32 22.71 8.05
C ALA A 259 0.07 21.85 8.22
N THR A 260 0.10 20.78 9.03
CA THR A 260 -1.06 19.90 9.24
C THR A 260 -2.24 20.58 9.95
N THR A 261 -1.99 21.66 10.69
CA THR A 261 -3.03 22.41 11.42
C THR A 261 -3.51 23.64 10.66
N ARG A 262 -2.64 24.29 9.88
CA ARG A 262 -2.95 25.51 9.13
C ARG A 262 -3.51 25.24 7.73
N LEU A 263 -3.20 24.09 7.12
CA LEU A 263 -3.74 23.70 5.82
C LEU A 263 -5.00 22.86 6.02
N ALA A 264 -6.15 23.45 5.70
CA ALA A 264 -7.45 22.78 5.85
C ALA A 264 -7.65 21.68 4.79
N PRO A 265 -8.13 20.47 5.17
CA PRO A 265 -8.44 19.41 4.21
C PRO A 265 -9.38 19.87 3.10
N GLY A 266 -9.07 19.52 1.85
CA GLY A 266 -9.85 19.88 0.67
C GLY A 266 -9.67 21.31 0.18
N ALA A 267 -9.05 22.20 0.97
CA ALA A 267 -8.75 23.55 0.52
C ALA A 267 -7.71 23.51 -0.60
N VAL A 268 -7.94 24.28 -1.67
CA VAL A 268 -6.95 24.41 -2.75
C VAL A 268 -5.83 25.32 -2.27
N VAL A 269 -4.59 24.86 -2.40
CA VAL A 269 -3.39 25.62 -2.04
C VAL A 269 -2.34 25.55 -3.14
N THR A 270 -1.51 26.58 -3.23
CA THR A 270 -0.33 26.60 -4.11
C THR A 270 0.92 26.53 -3.26
N VAL A 271 1.72 25.48 -3.45
CA VAL A 271 3.00 25.27 -2.77
C VAL A 271 4.10 25.78 -3.70
N ASP A 272 4.80 26.83 -3.29
CA ASP A 272 6.03 27.32 -3.91
C ASP A 272 7.22 26.75 -3.13
N ALA A 273 7.70 25.58 -3.57
CA ALA A 273 8.84 24.94 -2.95
C ALA A 273 10.14 25.71 -3.23
N THR A 274 10.20 26.48 -4.32
CA THR A 274 11.39 27.28 -4.68
C THR A 274 11.63 28.43 -3.70
N ASN A 275 10.57 29.11 -3.28
CA ASN A 275 10.64 30.23 -2.33
C ASN A 275 10.24 29.86 -0.89
N ALA A 276 9.97 28.58 -0.61
CA ALA A 276 9.53 28.05 0.67
C ALA A 276 8.25 28.71 1.22
N ARG A 277 7.20 28.75 0.39
CA ARG A 277 5.92 29.37 0.74
C ARG A 277 4.72 28.52 0.33
N VAL A 278 3.63 28.67 1.06
CA VAL A 278 2.33 28.09 0.70
C VAL A 278 1.27 29.19 0.70
N TYR A 279 0.57 29.30 -0.42
CA TYR A 279 -0.50 30.28 -0.65
C TYR A 279 -1.87 29.62 -0.61
N ALA A 280 -2.89 30.35 -0.17
CA ALA A 280 -4.27 29.93 -0.29
C ALA A 280 -4.74 30.09 -1.74
N GLY A 281 -5.50 29.11 -2.23
CA GLY A 281 -6.00 29.08 -3.60
C GLY A 281 -4.93 28.78 -4.64
N ARG A 282 -5.30 29.02 -5.89
CA ARG A 282 -4.44 28.86 -7.05
C ARG A 282 -3.75 30.18 -7.37
N VAL A 283 -2.43 30.17 -7.48
CA VAL A 283 -1.62 31.37 -7.76
C VAL A 283 -0.86 31.18 -9.08
N GLU A 284 -1.47 31.64 -10.17
CA GLU A 284 -0.96 31.49 -11.54
C GLU A 284 0.47 32.01 -11.74
N PRO A 285 0.88 33.18 -11.20
CA PRO A 285 2.24 33.67 -11.37
C PRO A 285 3.32 32.71 -10.81
N VAL A 286 3.02 32.05 -9.69
CA VAL A 286 3.92 31.05 -9.07
C VAL A 286 3.98 29.79 -9.94
N LEU A 287 2.82 29.32 -10.42
CA LEU A 287 2.73 28.11 -11.25
C LEU A 287 3.34 28.29 -12.65
N ALA A 288 3.30 29.51 -13.21
CA ALA A 288 3.86 29.83 -14.51
C ALA A 288 5.39 29.92 -14.49
N GLY A 289 5.98 30.36 -13.37
CA GLY A 289 7.43 30.43 -13.17
C GLY A 289 8.06 29.11 -12.70
N ALA A 290 7.26 28.12 -12.36
CA ALA A 290 7.74 26.86 -11.81
C ALA A 290 8.36 25.96 -12.89
N VAL A 291 9.57 25.48 -12.63
CA VAL A 291 10.22 24.44 -13.43
C VAL A 291 9.39 23.16 -13.30
N ARG A 292 8.73 22.75 -14.39
CA ARG A 292 8.02 21.46 -14.43
C ARG A 292 9.05 20.34 -14.57
N HIS A 293 9.32 19.63 -13.47
CA HIS A 293 9.96 18.33 -13.57
C HIS A 293 8.94 17.37 -14.19
N GLN A 294 9.20 16.88 -15.41
CA GLN A 294 8.37 15.85 -16.02
C GLN A 294 8.53 14.55 -15.21
N ALA A 295 7.58 14.31 -14.32
CA ALA A 295 7.43 13.05 -13.62
C ALA A 295 6.91 12.00 -14.61
N ALA A 296 7.83 11.28 -15.27
CA ALA A 296 7.59 9.93 -15.76
C ALA A 296 8.88 9.25 -16.26
N PRO A 297 9.80 8.81 -15.38
CA PRO A 297 11.00 8.11 -15.83
C PRO A 297 10.73 6.75 -16.50
N MET A 298 9.49 6.24 -16.46
CA MET A 298 9.12 4.95 -17.08
C MET A 298 8.22 5.06 -18.31
N LEU A 299 7.45 6.13 -18.54
CA LEU A 299 6.59 6.21 -19.73
C LEU A 299 7.45 6.16 -21.01
N ASP A 300 7.01 5.37 -21.99
CA ASP A 300 7.69 5.10 -23.27
C ASP A 300 9.09 4.43 -23.22
N THR A 301 9.56 4.03 -22.04
CA THR A 301 10.75 3.16 -21.92
C THR A 301 10.52 1.79 -22.59
N PRO A 302 11.58 1.07 -23.01
CA PRO A 302 11.44 -0.28 -23.55
C PRO A 302 10.71 -1.24 -22.61
N VAL A 303 10.99 -1.17 -21.30
CA VAL A 303 10.31 -1.99 -20.30
C VAL A 303 8.85 -1.58 -20.12
N HIS A 304 8.51 -0.29 -20.11
CA HIS A 304 7.11 0.12 -20.06
C HIS A 304 6.33 -0.31 -21.29
N ARG A 305 6.91 -0.23 -22.50
CA ARG A 305 6.28 -0.73 -23.72
C ARG A 305 6.06 -2.24 -23.64
N MET A 306 7.09 -3.00 -23.22
CA MET A 306 6.97 -4.45 -23.03
C MET A 306 5.93 -4.82 -21.96
N LEU A 307 5.94 -4.15 -20.81
CA LEU A 307 4.97 -4.38 -19.73
C LEU A 307 3.56 -4.01 -20.16
N ARG A 308 3.36 -2.94 -20.93
CA ARG A 308 2.06 -2.56 -21.49
C ARG A 308 1.54 -3.63 -22.46
N ASP A 309 2.40 -4.12 -23.34
CA ASP A 309 2.04 -5.12 -24.34
C ASP A 309 1.72 -6.47 -23.65
N ILE A 310 2.50 -6.86 -22.63
CA ILE A 310 2.21 -8.02 -21.78
C ILE A 310 0.91 -7.81 -20.98
N PHE A 311 0.72 -6.63 -20.39
CA PHE A 311 -0.46 -6.31 -19.58
C PHE A 311 -1.75 -6.46 -20.40
N ALA A 312 -1.73 -6.06 -21.68
CA ALA A 312 -2.85 -6.24 -22.59
C ALA A 312 -3.25 -7.72 -22.79
N LEU A 313 -2.32 -8.66 -22.61
CA LEU A 313 -2.55 -10.11 -22.68
C LEU A 313 -2.88 -10.74 -21.31
N ILE A 314 -2.80 -9.99 -20.22
CA ILE A 314 -3.01 -10.51 -18.87
C ILE A 314 -4.29 -9.96 -18.27
N ALA A 315 -4.41 -8.64 -18.13
CA ALA A 315 -5.36 -8.01 -17.22
C ALA A 315 -6.76 -7.72 -17.80
N PRO A 316 -6.94 -7.35 -19.08
CA PRO A 316 -8.27 -7.06 -19.62
C PRO A 316 -9.20 -8.27 -19.49
N LEU A 317 -10.44 -8.04 -19.05
CA LEU A 317 -11.49 -9.06 -18.97
C LEU A 317 -12.50 -8.83 -20.09
N ASN A 318 -12.55 -9.75 -21.03
CA ASN A 318 -13.43 -9.73 -22.20
C ASN A 318 -14.58 -10.73 -22.08
N LEU A 319 -14.42 -11.78 -21.26
CA LEU A 319 -15.45 -12.78 -20.95
C LEU A 319 -16.37 -12.32 -19.82
N LEU A 320 -17.30 -11.42 -20.15
CA LEU A 320 -18.17 -10.77 -19.17
C LEU A 320 -19.44 -11.56 -18.83
N ASP A 321 -20.06 -12.20 -19.82
CA ASP A 321 -21.35 -12.90 -19.67
C ASP A 321 -21.22 -14.41 -19.86
N PRO A 322 -21.33 -15.22 -18.78
CA PRO A 322 -21.33 -16.68 -18.82
C PRO A 322 -22.37 -17.34 -19.71
N LYS A 323 -23.50 -16.66 -19.97
CA LYS A 323 -24.60 -17.21 -20.77
C LYS A 323 -24.44 -16.91 -22.27
N SER A 324 -23.45 -16.09 -22.62
CA SER A 324 -23.19 -15.73 -24.01
C SER A 324 -22.61 -16.93 -24.77
N PRO A 325 -22.97 -17.14 -26.06
CA PRO A 325 -22.29 -18.09 -26.94
C PRO A 325 -20.80 -17.79 -27.11
N ARG A 326 -20.38 -16.55 -26.81
CA ARG A 326 -18.97 -16.14 -26.81
C ARG A 326 -18.24 -16.50 -25.51
N PHE A 327 -18.93 -17.03 -24.50
CA PHE A 327 -18.30 -17.55 -23.29
C PHE A 327 -17.71 -18.94 -23.55
N ALA A 328 -16.65 -18.97 -24.36
CA ALA A 328 -16.04 -20.18 -24.88
C ALA A 328 -14.51 -20.12 -24.77
N PRO A 329 -13.82 -21.28 -24.71
CA PRO A 329 -12.35 -21.32 -24.65
C PRO A 329 -11.70 -20.56 -25.83
N ALA A 330 -12.29 -20.65 -27.02
CA ALA A 330 -11.80 -19.97 -28.22
C ALA A 330 -11.89 -18.43 -28.15
N CYS A 331 -12.63 -17.88 -27.19
CA CYS A 331 -12.75 -16.44 -26.95
C CYS A 331 -11.91 -15.97 -25.76
N CYS A 332 -11.12 -16.84 -25.13
CA CYS A 332 -10.17 -16.44 -24.10
C CYS A 332 -8.97 -15.77 -24.76
N THR A 333 -8.87 -14.44 -24.63
CA THR A 333 -7.79 -13.66 -25.28
C THR A 333 -6.74 -13.15 -24.29
N THR A 334 -7.03 -13.24 -22.99
CA THR A 334 -6.14 -12.83 -21.90
C THR A 334 -6.01 -13.91 -20.81
N LEU A 335 -5.01 -13.81 -19.93
CA LEU A 335 -4.94 -14.68 -18.75
C LEU A 335 -6.15 -14.48 -17.82
N HIS A 336 -6.64 -13.24 -17.68
CA HIS A 336 -7.84 -12.96 -16.86
C HIS A 336 -9.10 -13.60 -17.46
N ASP A 337 -9.22 -13.63 -18.79
CA ASP A 337 -10.27 -14.38 -19.49
C ASP A 337 -10.20 -15.88 -19.16
N ILE A 338 -8.99 -16.48 -19.19
CA ILE A 338 -8.79 -17.89 -18.84
C ILE A 338 -9.18 -18.14 -17.38
N THR A 339 -8.73 -17.30 -16.45
CA THR A 339 -9.10 -17.43 -15.03
C THR A 339 -10.61 -17.30 -14.84
N ARG A 340 -11.27 -16.33 -15.50
CA ARG A 340 -12.72 -16.15 -15.42
C ARG A 340 -13.48 -17.34 -16.00
N PHE A 341 -13.02 -17.88 -17.11
CA PHE A 341 -13.60 -19.05 -17.77
C PHE A 341 -13.45 -20.30 -16.89
N LEU A 342 -12.24 -20.56 -16.38
CA LEU A 342 -11.97 -21.67 -15.46
C LEU A 342 -12.79 -21.54 -14.18
N HIS A 343 -12.93 -20.33 -13.63
CA HIS A 343 -13.78 -20.08 -12.47
C HIS A 343 -15.24 -20.46 -12.77
N GLU A 344 -15.80 -20.03 -13.90
CA GLU A 344 -17.17 -20.37 -14.29
C GLU A 344 -17.36 -21.87 -14.54
N MET A 345 -16.40 -22.52 -15.19
CA MET A 345 -16.44 -23.95 -15.46
C MET A 345 -16.29 -24.76 -14.18
N SER A 346 -15.43 -24.33 -13.26
CA SER A 346 -15.31 -24.92 -11.92
C SER A 346 -16.59 -24.75 -11.12
N TYR A 347 -17.22 -23.58 -11.16
CA TYR A 347 -18.53 -23.34 -10.54
C TYR A 347 -19.59 -24.28 -11.14
N THR A 348 -19.67 -24.36 -12.47
CA THR A 348 -20.60 -25.25 -13.19
C THR A 348 -20.34 -26.73 -12.87
N ALA A 349 -19.07 -27.15 -12.84
CA ALA A 349 -18.67 -28.51 -12.50
C ALA A 349 -18.97 -28.83 -11.04
N MET A 350 -18.81 -27.88 -10.12
CA MET A 350 -19.19 -28.02 -8.73
C MET A 350 -20.71 -28.20 -8.57
N PHE A 351 -21.55 -27.48 -9.32
CA PHE A 351 -23.00 -27.76 -9.32
C PHE A 351 -23.33 -29.10 -9.96
N LYS A 352 -22.69 -29.47 -11.07
CA LYS A 352 -22.87 -30.79 -11.67
C LYS A 352 -22.43 -31.91 -10.74
N LEU A 353 -21.35 -31.73 -9.98
CA LEU A 353 -20.92 -32.66 -8.94
C LEU A 353 -21.90 -32.67 -7.76
N GLY A 354 -22.45 -31.53 -7.38
CA GLY A 354 -23.56 -31.43 -6.42
C GLY A 354 -24.80 -32.18 -6.89
N ASP A 355 -25.17 -32.06 -8.16
CA ASP A 355 -26.32 -32.73 -8.80
C ASP A 355 -26.06 -34.23 -8.99
N MET A 356 -24.84 -34.62 -9.36
CA MET A 356 -24.40 -36.02 -9.47
C MET A 356 -24.28 -36.69 -8.10
N ALA A 357 -23.76 -36.00 -7.09
CA ALA A 357 -23.74 -36.46 -5.70
C ALA A 357 -25.14 -36.45 -5.08
N ALA A 358 -26.05 -35.60 -5.57
CA ALA A 358 -27.47 -35.69 -5.23
C ALA A 358 -28.12 -36.94 -5.85
N GLY A 359 -27.59 -37.46 -6.97
CA GLY A 359 -28.05 -38.66 -7.66
C GLY A 359 -27.31 -39.98 -7.35
N GLN A 360 -26.08 -39.94 -6.83
CA GLN A 360 -25.29 -41.11 -6.42
C GLN A 360 -24.78 -40.94 -4.99
N GLY A 361 -25.44 -41.62 -4.04
CA GLY A 361 -25.12 -41.57 -2.62
C GLY A 361 -23.86 -42.37 -2.26
N GLY A 362 -22.66 -41.84 -2.54
CA GLY A 362 -21.42 -42.56 -2.21
C GLY A 362 -20.18 -41.74 -1.84
N MET A 363 -20.18 -40.41 -1.95
CA MET A 363 -19.02 -39.57 -1.55
C MET A 363 -19.35 -38.48 -0.51
N ALA A 364 -20.63 -38.23 -0.24
CA ALA A 364 -21.04 -37.21 0.70
C ALA A 364 -21.81 -37.88 1.84
N VAL A 365 -21.31 -37.72 3.06
CA VAL A 365 -21.91 -38.31 4.26
C VAL A 365 -22.86 -37.31 4.89
N ARG A 366 -24.05 -37.75 5.29
CA ARG A 366 -25.03 -36.83 5.88
C ARG A 366 -24.65 -36.51 7.33
N LEU A 367 -24.53 -35.23 7.66
CA LEU A 367 -24.27 -34.78 9.04
C LEU A 367 -25.58 -34.73 9.83
N ASP A 368 -25.69 -35.54 10.87
CA ASP A 368 -26.78 -35.45 11.84
C ASP A 368 -26.47 -34.39 12.91
N ALA A 369 -26.92 -33.17 12.62
CA ALA A 369 -26.60 -32.01 13.43
C ALA A 369 -27.76 -31.44 14.25
N GLY A 370 -28.97 -32.03 14.17
CA GLY A 370 -30.14 -31.53 14.93
C GLY A 370 -30.64 -30.11 14.56
N VAL A 371 -30.00 -29.41 13.62
CA VAL A 371 -30.25 -28.00 13.26
C VAL A 371 -31.30 -27.78 12.18
N GLY A 372 -32.04 -28.83 11.78
CA GLY A 372 -33.04 -28.76 10.71
C GLY A 372 -32.46 -28.38 9.33
N LEU A 373 -31.17 -28.65 9.12
CA LEU A 373 -30.43 -28.46 7.87
C LEU A 373 -30.08 -29.84 7.29
N ASP A 374 -30.37 -30.07 6.00
CA ASP A 374 -29.96 -31.30 5.31
C ASP A 374 -28.53 -31.15 4.78
N LEU A 375 -27.55 -31.24 5.69
CA LEU A 375 -26.13 -31.01 5.39
C LEU A 375 -25.39 -32.28 5.02
N HIS A 376 -24.73 -32.27 3.87
CA HIS A 376 -23.88 -33.34 3.38
C HIS A 376 -22.42 -32.88 3.41
N VAL A 377 -21.54 -33.73 3.93
CA VAL A 377 -20.11 -33.43 4.13
C VAL A 377 -19.27 -34.25 3.17
N ILE A 378 -18.34 -33.59 2.49
CA ILE A 378 -17.32 -34.20 1.63
C ILE A 378 -15.97 -33.93 2.30
N ASP A 379 -15.31 -34.98 2.78
CA ASP A 379 -14.00 -34.88 3.42
C ASP A 379 -12.87 -34.99 2.38
N LEU A 380 -11.98 -34.00 2.37
CA LEU A 380 -10.76 -33.96 1.56
C LEU A 380 -9.55 -34.56 2.29
N GLY A 381 -9.70 -34.88 3.59
CA GLY A 381 -8.69 -35.48 4.44
C GLY A 381 -8.60 -34.80 5.81
N GLY A 382 -8.70 -35.58 6.89
CA GLY A 382 -8.56 -35.12 8.27
C GLY A 382 -9.70 -34.24 8.77
N GLY A 383 -10.81 -34.14 8.01
CA GLY A 383 -12.00 -33.38 8.39
C GLY A 383 -12.99 -34.18 9.25
N LEU A 384 -13.03 -35.51 9.08
CA LEU A 384 -13.85 -36.47 9.83
C LEU A 384 -12.96 -37.57 10.45
N VAL A 385 -13.51 -38.35 11.39
CA VAL A 385 -12.84 -39.55 11.93
C VAL A 385 -12.66 -40.63 10.84
N GLU A 386 -11.57 -41.40 10.92
CA GLU A 386 -11.15 -42.36 9.86
C GLU A 386 -12.12 -43.55 9.66
N GLU A 387 -12.94 -43.88 10.66
CA GLU A 387 -14.01 -44.89 10.59
C GLU A 387 -15.29 -44.35 11.26
N PRO A 388 -16.15 -43.60 10.55
CA PRO A 388 -17.44 -43.18 11.10
C PRO A 388 -18.31 -44.41 11.38
N GLY A 389 -19.01 -44.42 12.52
CA GLY A 389 -19.76 -45.61 12.98
C GLY A 389 -20.91 -46.05 12.07
N ASP A 390 -21.34 -45.16 11.15
CA ASP A 390 -22.34 -45.40 10.10
C ASP A 390 -21.78 -44.84 8.77
N ALA A 391 -21.77 -45.65 7.71
CA ALA A 391 -21.16 -45.27 6.43
C ALA A 391 -21.90 -44.11 5.73
N ASP A 392 -23.19 -43.91 6.05
CA ASP A 392 -24.05 -42.91 5.41
C ASP A 392 -24.34 -41.70 6.32
N ARG A 393 -23.93 -41.74 7.60
CA ARG A 393 -24.22 -40.67 8.59
C ARG A 393 -23.06 -40.41 9.54
N VAL A 394 -22.82 -39.13 9.80
CA VAL A 394 -21.79 -38.66 10.75
C VAL A 394 -22.46 -37.75 11.77
N ARG A 395 -22.08 -37.90 13.05
CA ARG A 395 -22.53 -37.03 14.13
C ARG A 395 -21.61 -35.83 14.29
N VAL A 396 -22.08 -34.77 14.95
CA VAL A 396 -21.28 -33.54 15.14
C VAL A 396 -20.00 -33.80 15.95
N ASP A 397 -20.02 -34.75 16.87
CA ASP A 397 -18.87 -35.19 17.67
C ASP A 397 -17.79 -35.94 16.87
N GLU A 398 -18.15 -36.45 15.69
CA GLU A 398 -17.24 -37.14 14.76
C GLU A 398 -16.56 -36.19 13.75
N VAL A 399 -16.84 -34.88 13.84
CA VAL A 399 -16.19 -33.85 13.01
C VAL A 399 -14.86 -33.45 13.64
N LEU A 400 -13.75 -33.62 12.92
CA LEU A 400 -12.40 -33.22 13.35
C LEU A 400 -11.99 -31.84 12.82
N SER A 401 -12.58 -31.40 11.70
CA SER A 401 -12.32 -30.09 11.09
C SER A 401 -12.56 -28.94 12.07
N ARG A 402 -11.49 -28.20 12.40
CA ARG A 402 -11.57 -27.01 13.26
C ARG A 402 -12.61 -25.99 12.77
N PRO A 403 -12.58 -25.54 11.50
CA PRO A 403 -13.54 -24.55 11.02
C PRO A 403 -14.98 -25.08 10.96
N LEU A 404 -15.21 -26.35 10.58
CA LEU A 404 -16.58 -26.90 10.57
C LEU A 404 -17.15 -26.98 11.99
N ARG A 405 -16.38 -27.45 12.97
CA ARG A 405 -16.83 -27.50 14.37
C ARG A 405 -17.21 -26.12 14.91
N ALA A 406 -16.41 -25.10 14.60
CA ALA A 406 -16.68 -23.73 15.01
C ALA A 406 -17.99 -23.21 14.40
N LEU A 407 -18.20 -23.42 13.10
CA LEU A 407 -19.47 -23.08 12.44
C LEU A 407 -20.67 -23.84 13.05
N MET A 408 -20.50 -25.14 13.32
CA MET A 408 -21.56 -25.99 13.86
C MET A 408 -21.97 -25.57 15.28
N ARG A 409 -21.04 -25.10 16.12
CA ARG A 409 -21.36 -24.52 17.44
C ARG A 409 -22.36 -23.36 17.32
N GLY A 410 -22.16 -22.48 16.34
CA GLY A 410 -23.05 -21.37 16.08
C GLY A 410 -24.39 -21.78 15.47
N LEU A 411 -24.39 -22.74 14.54
CA LEU A 411 -25.61 -23.25 13.91
C LEU A 411 -26.50 -24.03 14.89
N ALA A 412 -25.90 -24.69 15.89
CA ALA A 412 -26.57 -25.49 16.92
C ALA A 412 -26.95 -24.69 18.16
N ASP A 413 -26.69 -23.39 18.20
CA ASP A 413 -27.01 -22.54 19.33
C ASP A 413 -28.53 -22.41 19.53
N GLU A 414 -29.05 -23.01 20.60
CA GLU A 414 -30.49 -23.03 20.91
C GLU A 414 -31.12 -21.65 21.06
N ALA A 415 -30.34 -20.61 21.38
CA ALA A 415 -30.85 -19.25 21.46
C ALA A 415 -31.27 -18.71 20.08
N PHE A 416 -30.67 -19.22 19.00
CA PHE A 416 -30.90 -18.79 17.62
C PHE A 416 -31.74 -19.79 16.81
N VAL A 417 -31.84 -21.05 17.25
CA VAL A 417 -32.71 -22.05 16.62
C VAL A 417 -34.18 -21.77 16.96
N ALA A 418 -34.97 -21.40 15.95
CA ALA A 418 -36.38 -21.02 16.12
C ALA A 418 -37.24 -22.21 16.62
N LYS A 419 -37.82 -22.09 17.82
CA LYS A 419 -38.84 -23.02 18.35
C LYS A 419 -40.23 -22.66 17.80
N GLY A 420 -40.54 -23.12 16.58
CA GLY A 420 -41.89 -23.07 15.97
C GLY A 420 -42.00 -22.28 14.64
N PRO A 421 -43.08 -22.46 13.85
CA PRO A 421 -43.27 -21.76 12.58
C PRO A 421 -43.49 -20.26 12.82
N ARG A 422 -42.61 -19.42 12.27
CA ARG A 422 -42.75 -17.96 12.33
C ARG A 422 -44.04 -17.53 11.60
N PRO A 423 -44.84 -16.60 12.16
CA PRO A 423 -46.13 -16.23 11.58
C PRO A 423 -45.94 -15.59 10.21
N VAL A 424 -46.27 -16.33 9.16
CA VAL A 424 -46.26 -15.83 7.78
C VAL A 424 -47.50 -14.94 7.61
N GLN A 425 -47.32 -13.67 7.23
CA GLN A 425 -48.45 -12.83 6.83
C GLN A 425 -49.10 -13.44 5.59
N LEU A 426 -50.27 -14.08 5.73
CA LEU A 426 -50.98 -14.81 4.66
C LEU A 426 -51.11 -14.00 3.35
N ARG A 427 -51.25 -12.68 3.44
CA ARG A 427 -51.34 -11.78 2.26
C ARG A 427 -50.06 -11.71 1.43
N GLY A 428 -48.88 -11.77 2.06
CA GLY A 428 -47.59 -11.78 1.38
C GLY A 428 -47.22 -13.15 0.81
N PHE A 429 -47.66 -14.22 1.47
CA PHE A 429 -47.45 -15.60 1.01
C PHE A 429 -48.31 -15.94 -0.22
N LEU A 430 -49.58 -15.51 -0.22
CA LEU A 430 -50.50 -15.70 -1.35
C LEU A 430 -50.04 -14.95 -2.62
N SER A 431 -49.34 -13.82 -2.50
CA SER A 431 -48.84 -13.06 -3.67
C SER A 431 -47.60 -13.68 -4.33
N VAL A 432 -46.78 -14.40 -3.56
CA VAL A 432 -45.63 -15.17 -4.08
C VAL A 432 -46.12 -16.46 -4.74
N MET A 433 -47.10 -17.14 -4.16
CA MET A 433 -47.73 -18.33 -4.78
C MET A 433 -48.55 -17.98 -6.03
N SER A 434 -49.23 -16.83 -6.08
CA SER A 434 -50.00 -16.43 -7.25
C SER A 434 -49.12 -16.06 -8.45
N ARG A 435 -47.93 -15.48 -8.23
CA ARG A 435 -46.93 -15.27 -9.30
C ARG A 435 -46.47 -16.59 -9.92
N GLN A 436 -46.28 -17.63 -9.12
CA GLN A 436 -45.89 -18.96 -9.62
C GLN A 436 -46.99 -19.70 -10.39
N MET A 437 -48.27 -19.41 -10.12
CA MET A 437 -49.38 -19.99 -10.90
C MET A 437 -49.61 -19.29 -12.24
N VAL A 438 -49.18 -18.04 -12.38
CA VAL A 438 -49.35 -17.25 -13.62
C VAL A 438 -48.16 -17.44 -14.58
N ASP A 439 -46.93 -17.62 -14.07
CA ASP A 439 -45.73 -17.94 -14.87
C ASP A 439 -45.63 -19.44 -15.23
N GLY A 440 -46.74 -20.00 -15.69
CA GLY A 440 -46.83 -21.41 -16.09
C GLY A 440 -45.84 -21.77 -17.20
N GLY A 441 -44.86 -22.60 -16.86
CA GLY A 441 -44.18 -23.50 -17.80
C GLY A 441 -42.72 -23.14 -18.10
N ASN A 442 -41.82 -23.99 -17.59
CA ASN A 442 -40.45 -24.20 -18.07
C ASN A 442 -39.30 -23.38 -17.44
N SER A 443 -39.31 -23.24 -16.12
CA SER A 443 -38.09 -23.05 -15.32
C SER A 443 -38.10 -24.08 -14.19
N GLY A 444 -37.04 -24.90 -14.10
CA GLY A 444 -36.91 -25.98 -13.13
C GLY A 444 -37.37 -25.53 -11.74
N ALA A 445 -38.49 -26.08 -11.30
CA ALA A 445 -39.15 -25.69 -10.07
C ALA A 445 -38.19 -25.86 -8.88
N GLU A 446 -37.73 -24.74 -8.33
CA GLU A 446 -36.92 -24.66 -7.11
C GLU A 446 -37.71 -25.30 -5.98
N ARG A 447 -37.32 -26.53 -5.60
CA ARG A 447 -37.99 -27.28 -4.54
C ARG A 447 -37.56 -26.75 -3.19
N PHE A 448 -38.52 -26.70 -2.28
CA PHE A 448 -38.31 -26.39 -0.88
C PHE A 448 -37.46 -27.50 -0.24
N GLY A 449 -36.23 -27.19 0.19
CA GLY A 449 -35.37 -28.12 0.93
C GLY A 449 -34.15 -28.70 0.19
N ASP A 450 -33.51 -27.93 -0.70
CA ASP A 450 -32.26 -28.37 -1.34
C ASP A 450 -31.15 -28.69 -0.32
N LYS A 451 -30.35 -29.71 -0.65
CA LYS A 451 -29.21 -30.18 0.15
C LYS A 451 -28.19 -29.06 0.33
N SER A 452 -27.75 -28.87 1.57
CA SER A 452 -26.59 -28.03 1.88
C SER A 452 -25.33 -28.89 1.86
N TYR A 453 -24.20 -28.32 1.47
CA TYR A 453 -22.94 -29.05 1.33
C TYR A 453 -21.81 -28.38 2.11
N ALA A 454 -20.98 -29.17 2.76
CA ALA A 454 -19.72 -28.76 3.35
C ALA A 454 -18.58 -29.59 2.76
N ILE A 455 -17.58 -28.92 2.18
CA ILE A 455 -16.33 -29.55 1.76
C ILE A 455 -15.28 -29.19 2.80
N VAL A 456 -14.65 -30.20 3.42
CA VAL A 456 -13.84 -30.00 4.63
C VAL A 456 -12.48 -30.69 4.57
N SER A 457 -11.54 -30.16 5.34
CA SER A 457 -10.32 -30.86 5.81
C SER A 457 -10.05 -30.46 7.27
N ASP A 458 -8.92 -30.86 7.85
CA ASP A 458 -8.49 -30.46 9.19
C ASP A 458 -8.55 -28.93 9.42
N LYS A 459 -8.21 -28.14 8.39
CA LYS A 459 -8.05 -26.67 8.46
C LYS A 459 -8.89 -25.87 7.45
N TYR A 460 -9.54 -26.52 6.49
CA TYR A 460 -10.32 -25.84 5.45
C TYR A 460 -11.80 -26.18 5.54
N LEU A 461 -12.65 -25.20 5.23
CA LEU A 461 -14.09 -25.34 5.13
C LEU A 461 -14.60 -24.50 3.96
N ASN A 462 -15.29 -25.17 3.04
CA ASN A 462 -16.20 -24.51 2.12
C ASN A 462 -17.63 -24.98 2.42
N PHE A 463 -18.48 -24.07 2.86
CA PHE A 463 -19.84 -24.36 3.26
C PHE A 463 -20.82 -23.59 2.38
N SER A 464 -21.71 -24.33 1.72
CA SER A 464 -22.77 -23.79 0.88
C SER A 464 -24.11 -24.15 1.51
N SER A 465 -24.77 -23.15 2.09
CA SER A 465 -26.10 -23.26 2.66
C SER A 465 -27.17 -22.88 1.64
N ARG A 466 -28.08 -23.81 1.39
CA ARG A 466 -29.31 -23.60 0.62
C ARG A 466 -30.49 -23.83 1.54
N VAL A 467 -31.12 -22.76 2.00
CA VAL A 467 -32.29 -22.84 2.88
C VAL A 467 -33.41 -21.98 2.28
N GLY A 468 -34.33 -22.64 1.58
CA GLY A 468 -35.40 -21.95 0.84
C GLY A 468 -34.82 -21.06 -0.26
N TYR A 469 -35.12 -19.76 -0.21
CA TYR A 469 -34.69 -18.77 -1.21
C TYR A 469 -33.38 -18.04 -0.86
N HIS A 470 -32.69 -18.44 0.21
CA HIS A 470 -31.43 -17.84 0.64
C HIS A 470 -30.23 -18.72 0.24
N TYR A 471 -29.19 -18.07 -0.27
CA TYR A 471 -27.92 -18.68 -0.61
C TYR A 471 -26.81 -18.03 0.22
N GLY A 472 -26.18 -18.83 1.08
CA GLY A 472 -25.02 -18.43 1.86
C GLY A 472 -23.81 -19.28 1.49
N VAL A 473 -22.70 -18.64 1.14
CA VAL A 473 -21.41 -19.30 0.90
C VAL A 473 -20.41 -18.80 1.92
N LEU A 474 -19.72 -19.73 2.54
CA LEU A 474 -18.67 -19.47 3.50
C LEU A 474 -17.43 -20.26 3.08
N ASP A 475 -16.33 -19.56 2.86
CA ASP A 475 -15.03 -20.15 2.54
C ASP A 475 -14.01 -19.74 3.60
N CYS A 476 -13.29 -20.71 4.16
CA CYS A 476 -12.43 -20.47 5.31
C CYS A 476 -11.19 -21.35 5.31
N TYR A 477 -10.05 -20.74 5.65
CA TYR A 477 -8.84 -21.43 6.08
C TYR A 477 -8.50 -21.05 7.52
N CYS A 478 -8.41 -22.04 8.40
CA CYS A 478 -8.19 -21.89 9.84
C CYS A 478 -7.04 -22.80 10.30
N GLY A 479 -5.82 -22.25 10.28
CA GLY A 479 -4.59 -22.96 10.68
C GLY A 479 -3.70 -22.16 11.62
N ASN A 480 -2.53 -22.71 11.95
CA ASN A 480 -1.62 -22.11 12.93
C ASN A 480 -0.79 -20.93 12.37
N THR A 481 -0.79 -20.74 11.04
CA THR A 481 -0.06 -19.64 10.39
C THR A 481 -0.99 -18.44 10.20
N LEU A 482 -0.83 -17.41 11.03
CA LEU A 482 -1.67 -16.20 11.04
C LEU A 482 -1.92 -15.61 9.65
N ASN A 483 -0.88 -15.45 8.83
CA ASN A 483 -0.99 -14.83 7.50
C ASN A 483 -1.78 -15.67 6.46
N LYS A 484 -2.04 -16.95 6.73
CA LYS A 484 -2.82 -17.83 5.85
C LYS A 484 -4.30 -17.87 6.23
N ASN A 485 -4.65 -17.39 7.42
CA ASN A 485 -6.01 -17.51 7.94
C ASN A 485 -6.94 -16.47 7.32
N TYR A 486 -8.11 -16.93 6.88
CA TYR A 486 -9.14 -16.06 6.32
C TYR A 486 -10.54 -16.68 6.44
N ILE A 487 -11.54 -15.80 6.38
CA ILE A 487 -12.95 -16.10 6.19
C ILE A 487 -13.46 -15.20 5.06
N THR A 488 -14.09 -15.80 4.07
CA THR A 488 -14.89 -15.11 3.05
C THR A 488 -16.34 -15.57 3.19
N PHE A 489 -17.23 -14.63 3.45
CA PHE A 489 -18.65 -14.88 3.61
C PHE A 489 -19.43 -14.12 2.55
N ALA A 490 -20.35 -14.78 1.86
CA ALA A 490 -21.23 -14.16 0.89
C ALA A 490 -22.67 -14.61 1.13
N PHE A 491 -23.60 -13.66 1.13
CA PHE A 491 -25.01 -13.92 1.32
C PHE A 491 -25.84 -13.21 0.25
N LYS A 492 -26.80 -13.93 -0.36
CA LYS A 492 -27.71 -13.40 -1.37
C LYS A 492 -29.06 -14.14 -1.35
N GLY A 493 -30.11 -13.49 -1.85
CA GLY A 493 -31.38 -14.13 -2.20
C GLY A 493 -32.43 -14.04 -1.08
N GLY A 494 -33.70 -14.26 -1.41
CA GLY A 494 -34.81 -14.24 -0.46
C GLY A 494 -36.18 -14.17 -1.12
N ALA A 495 -37.23 -14.44 -0.34
CA ALA A 495 -38.60 -14.56 -0.85
C ALA A 495 -39.34 -13.21 -0.91
N ALA A 496 -38.76 -12.14 -0.35
CA ALA A 496 -39.36 -10.81 -0.33
C ALA A 496 -39.02 -9.97 -1.58
N GLY A 497 -39.68 -8.82 -1.73
CA GLY A 497 -39.38 -7.84 -2.78
C GLY A 497 -37.96 -7.25 -2.66
N GLU A 498 -37.42 -6.76 -3.78
CA GLU A 498 -36.03 -6.32 -3.95
C GLU A 498 -35.57 -5.34 -2.86
N GLU A 499 -36.39 -4.34 -2.53
CA GLU A 499 -36.11 -3.34 -1.50
C GLU A 499 -35.92 -3.95 -0.10
N ARG A 500 -36.72 -4.97 0.26
CA ARG A 500 -36.62 -5.65 1.56
C ARG A 500 -35.39 -6.56 1.64
N ARG A 501 -35.04 -7.20 0.51
CA ARG A 501 -33.81 -8.01 0.42
C ARG A 501 -32.57 -7.13 0.54
N ALA A 502 -32.57 -5.95 -0.10
CA ALA A 502 -31.51 -4.96 0.03
C ALA A 502 -31.38 -4.44 1.48
N ARG A 503 -32.50 -4.16 2.17
CA ARG A 503 -32.49 -3.79 3.60
C ARG A 503 -31.87 -4.88 4.48
N ARG A 504 -32.22 -6.15 4.27
CA ARG A 504 -31.59 -7.26 5.00
C ARG A 504 -30.09 -7.36 4.70
N ALA A 505 -29.68 -7.20 3.44
CA ALA A 505 -28.26 -7.18 3.09
C ALA A 505 -27.50 -6.08 3.85
N ARG A 506 -28.09 -4.88 3.99
CA ARG A 506 -27.55 -3.81 4.84
C ARG A 506 -27.50 -4.18 6.33
N ALA A 507 -28.51 -4.86 6.86
CA ALA A 507 -28.52 -5.30 8.27
C ALA A 507 -27.40 -6.30 8.54
N ILE A 508 -27.23 -7.28 7.64
CA ILE A 508 -26.13 -8.24 7.68
C ILE A 508 -24.78 -7.52 7.58
N ALA A 509 -24.67 -6.51 6.72
CA ALA A 509 -23.44 -5.72 6.58
C ALA A 509 -23.05 -5.03 7.90
N LEU A 510 -24.00 -4.38 8.58
CA LEU A 510 -23.75 -3.74 9.88
C LEU A 510 -23.28 -4.75 10.95
N ILE A 511 -23.86 -5.95 10.97
CA ILE A 511 -23.44 -7.02 11.87
C ILE A 511 -22.00 -7.44 11.56
N LEU A 512 -21.68 -7.69 10.28
CA LEU A 512 -20.36 -8.11 9.85
C LEU A 512 -19.28 -7.05 10.16
N GLU A 513 -19.58 -5.76 9.94
CA GLU A 513 -18.70 -4.65 10.29
C GLU A 513 -18.41 -4.61 11.81
N ARG A 514 -19.43 -4.85 12.64
CA ARG A 514 -19.28 -4.92 14.11
C ARG A 514 -18.54 -6.17 14.58
N LEU A 515 -18.46 -7.19 13.74
CA LEU A 515 -17.62 -8.38 13.92
C LEU A 515 -16.22 -8.20 13.28
N ASP A 516 -15.83 -6.98 12.91
CA ASP A 516 -14.53 -6.61 12.32
C ASP A 516 -14.28 -7.16 10.91
N PHE A 517 -15.33 -7.55 10.17
CA PHE A 517 -15.18 -7.89 8.75
C PHE A 517 -15.03 -6.63 7.90
N SER A 518 -14.21 -6.71 6.86
CA SER A 518 -14.31 -5.80 5.72
C SER A 518 -15.51 -6.19 4.87
N VAL A 519 -16.45 -5.27 4.64
CA VAL A 519 -17.75 -5.58 4.05
C VAL A 519 -17.98 -4.77 2.77
N SER A 520 -18.61 -5.41 1.79
CA SER A 520 -19.16 -4.75 0.60
C SER A 520 -20.60 -5.19 0.36
N VAL A 521 -21.44 -4.24 -0.08
CA VAL A 521 -22.86 -4.48 -0.35
C VAL A 521 -23.17 -4.04 -1.78
N ASN A 522 -23.80 -4.92 -2.55
CA ASN A 522 -24.28 -4.61 -3.90
C ASN A 522 -25.72 -5.13 -4.05
N GLY A 523 -26.69 -4.22 -3.97
CA GLY A 523 -28.11 -4.57 -4.03
C GLY A 523 -28.52 -5.48 -2.88
N ASP A 524 -28.92 -6.72 -3.20
CA ASP A 524 -29.33 -7.75 -2.24
C ASP A 524 -28.23 -8.74 -1.85
N ARG A 525 -27.00 -8.49 -2.33
CA ARG A 525 -25.80 -9.29 -2.03
C ARG A 525 -24.91 -8.55 -1.04
N VAL A 526 -24.45 -9.27 -0.03
CA VAL A 526 -23.45 -8.81 0.94
C VAL A 526 -22.27 -9.77 0.94
N GLU A 527 -21.07 -9.22 0.94
CA GLU A 527 -19.82 -9.96 1.04
C GLU A 527 -19.00 -9.41 2.20
N GLY A 528 -18.52 -10.29 3.07
CA GLY A 528 -17.64 -9.98 4.19
C GLY A 528 -16.34 -10.76 4.08
N ARG A 529 -15.22 -10.11 4.39
CA ARG A 529 -13.89 -10.73 4.46
C ARG A 529 -13.18 -10.40 5.77
N PHE A 530 -12.64 -11.42 6.41
CA PHE A 530 -11.88 -11.34 7.66
C PHE A 530 -10.59 -12.16 7.50
N GLN A 531 -9.42 -11.60 7.79
CA GLN A 531 -8.14 -12.24 7.44
C GLN A 531 -6.98 -11.80 8.33
N LYS A 532 -5.91 -12.61 8.37
CA LYS A 532 -4.67 -12.33 9.13
C LYS A 532 -4.86 -12.29 10.65
N TYR A 533 -5.70 -13.19 11.17
CA TYR A 533 -5.92 -13.34 12.61
C TYR A 533 -5.52 -14.74 13.10
N PRO A 534 -5.23 -14.90 14.41
CA PRO A 534 -5.00 -16.21 15.03
C PRO A 534 -6.20 -17.14 14.85
N ALA A 535 -5.96 -18.45 14.85
CA ALA A 535 -6.98 -19.47 14.60
C ALA A 535 -8.14 -19.38 15.60
N GLU A 536 -7.86 -19.03 16.85
CA GLU A 536 -8.85 -18.89 17.93
C GLU A 536 -9.89 -17.83 17.59
N LEU A 537 -9.45 -16.71 16.99
CA LEU A 537 -10.35 -15.63 16.59
C LEU A 537 -11.11 -15.97 15.31
N ILE A 538 -10.50 -16.74 14.40
CA ILE A 538 -11.19 -17.27 13.21
C ILE A 538 -12.33 -18.19 13.63
N GLU A 539 -12.08 -19.10 14.58
CA GLU A 539 -13.12 -19.97 15.13
C GLU A 539 -14.25 -19.19 15.80
N ASP A 540 -13.93 -18.18 16.60
CA ASP A 540 -14.94 -17.30 17.20
C ASP A 540 -15.81 -16.62 16.13
N ARG A 541 -15.20 -16.06 15.07
CA ARG A 541 -15.95 -15.46 13.97
C ARG A 541 -16.79 -16.46 13.19
N LEU A 542 -16.31 -17.68 12.97
CA LEU A 542 -17.10 -18.75 12.34
C LEU A 542 -18.33 -19.14 13.18
N GLU A 543 -18.18 -19.17 14.51
CA GLU A 543 -19.29 -19.41 15.43
C GLU A 543 -20.35 -18.31 15.31
N GLN A 544 -19.94 -17.03 15.27
CA GLN A 544 -20.86 -15.90 15.05
C GLN A 544 -21.55 -15.97 13.69
N LEU A 545 -20.84 -16.37 12.63
CA LEU A 545 -21.44 -16.56 11.30
C LEU A 545 -22.46 -17.71 11.29
N GLY A 546 -22.24 -18.77 12.07
CA GLY A 546 -23.22 -19.83 12.29
C GLY A 546 -24.51 -19.32 12.93
N ARG A 547 -24.40 -18.51 13.99
CA ARG A 547 -25.56 -17.84 14.62
C ARG A 547 -26.27 -16.92 13.64
N LEU A 548 -25.51 -16.14 12.86
CA LEU A 548 -26.03 -15.21 11.86
C LEU A 548 -26.84 -15.92 10.77
N LEU A 549 -26.37 -17.08 10.31
CA LEU A 549 -27.08 -17.89 9.32
C LEU A 549 -28.43 -18.38 9.83
N GLN A 550 -28.55 -18.74 11.12
CA GLN A 550 -29.84 -19.10 11.73
C GLN A 550 -30.72 -17.86 11.94
N TYR A 551 -30.13 -16.78 12.45
CA TYR A 551 -30.82 -15.53 12.75
C TYR A 551 -31.51 -14.96 11.50
N THR A 552 -30.79 -14.96 10.38
CA THR A 552 -31.21 -14.32 9.12
C THR A 552 -32.28 -15.10 8.34
N ARG A 553 -32.62 -16.34 8.71
CA ARG A 553 -33.66 -17.15 8.03
C ARG A 553 -34.99 -16.40 8.00
N GLN A 554 -35.53 -16.13 6.80
CA GLN A 554 -36.85 -15.49 6.60
C GLN A 554 -37.00 -14.08 7.22
N THR A 555 -35.90 -13.40 7.55
CA THR A 555 -35.92 -12.06 8.16
C THR A 555 -36.20 -10.93 7.16
N ASP A 556 -36.08 -11.17 5.85
CA ASP A 556 -36.47 -10.22 4.81
C ASP A 556 -37.95 -9.86 4.85
N MET A 557 -38.79 -10.79 5.33
CA MET A 557 -40.21 -10.52 5.51
C MET A 557 -40.48 -9.43 6.55
N LEU A 558 -39.56 -9.25 7.51
CA LEU A 558 -39.63 -8.28 8.60
C LEU A 558 -39.00 -6.93 8.26
N MET A 559 -38.30 -6.81 7.12
CA MET A 559 -37.60 -5.59 6.68
C MET A 559 -38.55 -4.56 6.06
N THR A 560 -39.48 -4.03 6.85
CA THR A 560 -40.52 -3.10 6.38
C THR A 560 -40.10 -1.63 6.37
N SER A 561 -39.03 -1.26 7.07
CA SER A 561 -38.51 0.12 7.17
C SER A 561 -36.99 0.13 7.33
N ASP A 562 -36.36 1.30 7.19
CA ASP A 562 -34.90 1.43 7.43
C ASP A 562 -34.53 1.36 8.92
N GLN A 563 -35.45 1.70 9.83
CA GLN A 563 -35.24 1.48 11.27
C GLN A 563 -35.11 -0.02 11.61
N ALA A 564 -35.82 -0.88 10.86
CA ALA A 564 -35.71 -2.33 11.04
C ALA A 564 -34.31 -2.87 10.73
N VAL A 565 -33.52 -2.16 9.91
CA VAL A 565 -32.14 -2.54 9.57
C VAL A 565 -31.24 -2.43 10.81
N THR A 566 -31.25 -1.27 11.45
CA THR A 566 -30.44 -1.03 12.67
C THR A 566 -30.95 -1.89 13.83
N ALA A 567 -32.26 -1.97 14.04
CA ALA A 567 -32.83 -2.78 15.11
C ALA A 567 -32.48 -4.28 14.96
N MET A 568 -32.48 -4.81 13.74
CA MET A 568 -32.04 -6.19 13.48
C MET A 568 -30.56 -6.40 13.80
N ALA A 569 -29.71 -5.44 13.42
CA ALA A 569 -28.28 -5.53 13.72
C ALA A 569 -28.00 -5.47 15.23
N GLU A 570 -28.66 -4.55 15.94
CA GLU A 570 -28.53 -4.38 17.39
C GLU A 570 -29.11 -5.55 18.20
N CYS A 571 -30.16 -6.22 17.71
CA CYS A 571 -30.68 -7.42 18.38
C CYS A 571 -29.81 -8.66 18.21
N PHE A 572 -28.95 -8.69 17.18
CA PHE A 572 -28.05 -9.81 16.95
C PHE A 572 -26.75 -9.70 17.76
N LEU A 573 -26.18 -8.49 17.79
CA LEU A 573 -24.96 -8.14 18.53
C LEU A 573 -25.22 -8.13 20.04
#